data_AF-A0A947JKJ6-F1
#
_entry.id   AF-A0A947JKJ6-F1
#
_cell.length_a   1.000
_cell.length_b   1.000
_cell.length_c   1.000
_cell.angle_alpha   90.00
_cell.angle_beta   90.00
_cell.angle_gamma   90.00
#
_symmetry.space_group_name_H-M   'P 1'
#
loop_
_entity.id
_entity.type
_entity.pdbx_description
1 polymer ?
#
loop_
_entity_poly.entity_id
_entity_poly.type
_entity_poly.pdbx_seq_one_letter_code
_entity_poly.pdbx_strand_id
1 'polypeptide(L)' 'MVQKQISDPYVRAKNYALFLLKFRPRSRYEIEGRLKKKNFTPQIIKQTVDNLSCAGLINDLSFTKAWVENRL' A
#
# COMPACT_ATOMS: atom_id res chain seq x y z
N MET A 1 -14.84 -26.59 -6.31
CA MET A 1 -14.85 -25.28 -5.63
C MET A 1 -13.69 -24.46 -6.13
N VAL A 2 -13.89 -23.68 -7.19
CA VAL A 2 -12.80 -22.93 -7.84
C VAL A 2 -12.54 -21.68 -7.02
N GLN A 3 -11.52 -21.72 -6.15
CA GLN A 3 -11.03 -20.51 -5.49
C GLN A 3 -10.38 -19.63 -6.56
N LYS A 4 -11.07 -18.55 -6.87
CA LYS A 4 -10.80 -17.59 -7.93
C LYS A 4 -9.37 -17.06 -7.79
N GLN A 5 -8.43 -17.67 -8.51
CA GLN A 5 -7.04 -17.23 -8.64
C GLN A 5 -6.98 -16.00 -9.58
N ILE A 6 -7.77 -14.97 -9.27
CA ILE A 6 -7.63 -13.66 -9.87
C ILE A 6 -6.65 -12.92 -8.99
N SER A 7 -5.50 -12.60 -9.56
CA SER A 7 -4.46 -11.81 -8.89
C SER A 7 -5.06 -10.51 -8.35
N ASP A 8 -5.39 -10.50 -7.06
CA ASP A 8 -5.97 -9.33 -6.40
C ASP A 8 -5.04 -8.14 -6.67
N PRO A 9 -5.53 -7.07 -7.32
CA PRO A 9 -4.75 -5.87 -7.55
C PRO A 9 -4.08 -5.34 -6.27
N TYR A 10 -4.71 -5.50 -5.11
CA TYR A 10 -4.14 -5.17 -3.81
C TYR A 10 -2.93 -6.05 -3.45
N VAL A 11 -3.03 -7.38 -3.63
CA VAL A 11 -1.91 -8.30 -3.37
C VAL A 11 -0.72 -7.99 -4.27
N ARG A 12 -0.97 -7.65 -5.55
CA ARG A 12 0.08 -7.23 -6.49
C ARG A 12 0.75 -5.92 -6.06
N ALA A 13 -0.04 -4.92 -5.67
CA ALA A 13 0.47 -3.65 -5.18
C ALA A 13 1.31 -3.83 -3.91
N LYS A 14 0.82 -4.62 -2.95
CA LYS A 14 1.51 -4.94 -1.69
C LYS A 14 2.85 -5.63 -1.93
N ASN A 15 2.87 -6.68 -2.74
CA ASN A 15 4.10 -7.41 -3.05
C ASN A 15 5.14 -6.50 -3.74
N TYR A 16 4.70 -5.64 -4.65
CA TYR A 16 5.59 -4.69 -5.30
C TYR A 16 6.14 -3.64 -4.33
N ALA A 17 5.31 -3.11 -3.44
CA ALA A 17 5.75 -2.16 -2.41
C ALA A 17 6.74 -2.81 -1.41
N LEU A 18 6.49 -4.05 -0.97
CA LEU A 18 7.41 -4.81 -0.12
C LEU A 18 8.74 -5.07 -0.83
N PHE A 19 8.71 -5.43 -2.12
CA PHE A 19 9.92 -5.57 -2.93
C PHE A 19 10.73 -4.27 -2.95
N LEU A 20 10.07 -3.11 -3.14
CA LEU A 20 10.73 -1.81 -3.14
C LEU A 20 11.36 -1.44 -1.80
N LEU A 21 10.72 -1.81 -0.69
CA LEU A 21 11.18 -1.57 0.68
C LEU A 21 12.34 -2.50 1.08
N LYS A 22 12.40 -3.71 0.51
CA LYS A 22 13.50 -4.66 0.76
C LYS A 22 14.87 -4.10 0.34
N PHE A 23 14.93 -3.28 -0.71
CA PHE A 23 16.20 -2.70 -1.17
C PHE A 23 16.65 -1.49 -0.34
N ARG A 24 15.70 -0.64 0.05
CA ARG A 24 15.93 0.54 0.88
C ARG A 24 14.62 1.01 1.51
N PRO A 25 14.67 1.64 2.70
CA PRO A 25 13.53 2.39 3.21
C PRO A 25 13.10 3.46 2.20
N ARG A 26 11.79 3.64 2.07
CA ARG A 26 11.15 4.61 1.18
C ARG A 26 10.01 5.29 1.90
N SER A 27 9.74 6.53 1.55
CA SER A 27 8.59 7.26 2.08
C SER A 27 7.27 6.78 1.45
N ARG A 28 6.14 7.17 2.07
CA ARG A 28 4.80 6.98 1.54
C ARG A 28 4.69 7.51 0.12
N TYR A 29 5.14 8.75 -0.09
CA TYR A 29 5.07 9.42 -1.40
C TYR A 29 5.85 8.67 -2.48
N GLU A 30 7.02 8.10 -2.15
CA GLU A 30 7.79 7.29 -3.09
C GLU A 30 7.03 6.03 -3.49
N ILE A 31 6.45 5.30 -2.52
CA ILE A 31 5.70 4.08 -2.79
C ILE A 31 4.43 4.40 -3.60
N GLU A 32 3.70 5.45 -3.25
CA GLU A 32 2.55 5.92 -4.01
C GLU A 32 2.91 6.25 -5.46
N GLY A 33 3.98 7.02 -5.69
CA GLY A 33 4.46 7.36 -7.02
C GLY A 33 4.87 6.13 -7.83
N ARG A 34 5.50 5.14 -7.20
CA ARG A 34 5.90 3.88 -7.85
C ARG A 34 4.69 3.02 -8.21
N LEU A 35 3.65 2.99 -7.37
CA LEU A 35 2.42 2.27 -7.67
C LEU A 35 1.59 2.96 -8.74
N LYS A 36 1.53 4.31 -8.75
CA LYS A 36 0.90 5.08 -9.83
C LYS A 36 1.56 4.78 -11.18
N LYS A 37 2.89 4.74 -11.24
CA LYS A 37 3.66 4.35 -12.45
C LYS A 37 3.38 2.92 -12.92
N LYS A 38 2.82 2.06 -12.07
CA LYS A 38 2.41 0.69 -12.41
C LYS A 38 0.93 0.58 -12.76
N ASN A 39 0.22 1.70 -12.94
CA ASN A 39 -1.21 1.77 -13.28
C ASN A 39 -2.14 1.13 -12.23
N PHE A 40 -1.76 1.13 -10.95
CA PHE A 40 -2.69 0.78 -9.88
C PHE A 40 -3.72 1.90 -9.66
N THR A 41 -4.95 1.53 -9.28
CA THR A 41 -5.98 2.54 -9.00
C THR A 41 -5.68 3.28 -7.70
N PRO A 42 -6.09 4.56 -7.58
CA PRO A 42 -5.86 5.35 -6.36
C PRO A 42 -6.37 4.67 -5.08
N GLN A 43 -7.48 3.94 -5.17
CA GLN A 43 -8.05 3.19 -4.05
C GLN A 43 -7.10 2.08 -3.56
N ILE A 44 -6.55 1.28 -4.48
CA ILE A 44 -5.60 0.21 -4.15
C ILE A 44 -4.30 0.79 -3.60
N ILE A 45 -3.83 1.89 -4.18
CA ILE A 45 -2.61 2.57 -3.76
C ILE A 45 -2.75 3.04 -2.32
N LYS A 46 -3.84 3.77 -2.02
CA LYS A 46 -4.15 4.25 -0.67
C LYS A 46 -4.22 3.08 0.31
N GLN A 47 -5.00 2.05 -0.03
CA GLN A 47 -5.14 0.86 0.83
C GLN A 47 -3.79 0.16 1.07
N THR A 48 -2.93 0.03 0.06
CA THR A 48 -1.63 -0.62 0.19
C THR A 48 -0.71 0.16 1.11
N VAL A 49 -0.62 1.47 0.88
CA VAL A 49 0.25 2.39 1.61
C VAL A 49 -0.21 2.54 3.06
N ASP A 50 -1.51 2.67 3.30
CA ASP A 50 -2.08 2.75 4.65
C ASP A 50 -1.77 1.46 5.43
N ASN A 51 -1.93 0.28 4.82
CA ASN A 51 -1.58 -0.99 5.47
C ASN A 51 -0.09 -1.10 5.80
N LEU A 52 0.80 -0.67 4.90
CA LEU A 52 2.24 -0.71 5.13
C LEU A 52 2.68 0.30 6.19
N SER A 53 2.01 1.45 6.27
CA SER A 53 2.23 2.45 7.31
C SER A 53 1.75 1.95 8.67
N CYS A 54 0.55 1.35 8.75
CA CYS A 54 0.05 0.70 9.97
C CYS A 54 0.97 -0.44 10.44
N ALA A 55 1.62 -1.15 9.52
CA ALA A 55 2.59 -2.19 9.83
C ALA A 55 3.98 -1.67 10.23
N GLY A 56 4.19 -0.33 10.26
CA GLY A 56 5.49 0.28 10.57
C GLY A 56 6.55 0.06 9.49
N LEU A 57 6.16 -0.39 8.29
CA LEU A 57 7.08 -0.67 7.18
C LEU A 57 7.39 0.58 6.35
N ILE A 58 6.53 1.59 6.43
CA ILE A 58 6.77 2.92 5.87
C ILE A 58 6.82 3.90 7.04
N ASN A 59 8.01 4.42 7.30
CA ASN A 59 8.21 5.48 8.27
C ASN A 59 7.93 6.83 7.60
N ASP A 60 6.69 7.28 7.68
CA ASP A 60 6.35 8.68 7.53
C ASP A 60 5.73 9.13 8.84
N LEU A 61 6.46 9.98 9.57
CA LEU A 61 6.08 10.57 10.86
C LEU A 61 4.86 11.53 10.75
N SER A 62 3.95 11.30 9.81
CA SER A 62 3.06 12.34 9.28
C SER A 62 1.63 11.88 8.94
N PHE A 63 1.15 10.73 9.44
CA PHE A 63 -0.27 10.37 9.32
C PHE A 63 -0.88 9.88 10.64
N THR A 64 -0.99 10.79 11.61
CA THR A 64 -1.64 10.56 12.91
C THR A 64 -3.17 10.71 12.89
N LYS A 65 -3.84 11.08 11.79
CA LYS A 65 -5.31 11.29 11.83
C LYS A 65 -5.96 10.83 10.53
N ALA A 66 -7.07 10.08 10.65
CA ALA A 66 -8.07 9.76 9.61
C ALA A 66 -8.25 8.31 9.14
N TRP A 67 -8.06 7.29 9.99
CA TRP A 67 -8.60 5.94 9.69
C TRP A 67 -9.49 5.32 10.77
N VAL A 68 -9.88 6.07 11.80
CA VAL A 68 -10.77 5.56 12.87
C VAL A 68 -12.24 5.97 12.67
N GLU A 69 -12.54 6.97 11.82
CA GLU A 69 -13.89 7.57 11.77
C GLU A 69 -14.90 6.93 10.79
N ASN A 70 -14.54 5.90 10.01
CA ASN A 70 -15.49 5.25 9.08
C ASN A 70 -15.81 3.79 9.45
N ARG A 71 -15.93 3.48 10.74
CA ARG A 71 -16.36 2.17 11.23
C ARG A 71 -17.47 2.20 12.30
N LEU A 72 -18.13 3.33 12.55
CA LEU A 72 -19.31 3.42 13.41
C LEU A 72 -20.55 3.75 12.59
#